data_AF-A0A925VGJ2-F1
#
_entry.id   AF-A0A925VGJ2-F1
#
_cell.length_a   1.000
_cell.length_b   1.000
_cell.length_c   1.000
_cell.angle_alpha   90.00
_cell.angle_beta   90.00
_cell.angle_gamma   90.00
#
_symmetry.space_group_name_H-M   'P 1'
#
loop_
_entity.id
_entity.type
_entity.pdbx_description
1 polymer ?
#
loop_
_entity_poly.entity_id
_entity_poly.type
_entity_poly.pdbx_seq_one_letter_code
_entity_poly.pdbx_strand_id
1 'polypeptide(L)'
;MNTHDLVVATPTARYPVVVAPGALAELPARLHAASIRGALWLVSDTNVQRHYGHALEEALRADGFVVQSHAVPGVEASKDLATLAQLYDWMIGG
;
A
#
# COMPACT_ATOMS: atom_id res chain seq x y z
N MET A 1 1.00 -21.03 10.53
CA MET A 1 0.49 -19.73 11.05
C MET A 1 -0.90 -19.54 10.44
N ASN A 2 -1.92 -19.15 11.21
CA ASN A 2 -3.30 -19.15 10.69
C ASN A 2 -3.57 -17.88 9.87
N THR A 3 -3.55 -18.04 8.54
CA THR A 3 -4.01 -17.02 7.59
C THR A 3 -5.50 -17.21 7.36
N HIS A 4 -6.26 -16.11 7.43
CA HIS A 4 -7.69 -16.10 7.13
C HIS A 4 -7.92 -15.23 5.89
N ASP A 5 -8.44 -15.85 4.83
CA ASP A 5 -8.83 -15.15 3.60
C ASP A 5 -10.36 -15.02 3.56
N LEU A 6 -10.84 -13.78 3.61
CA LEU A 6 -12.25 -13.43 3.46
C LEU A 6 -12.47 -12.78 2.10
N VAL A 7 -13.42 -13.28 1.32
CA VAL A 7 -13.80 -12.61 0.07
C VAL A 7 -14.95 -11.66 0.32
N VAL A 8 -14.72 -10.36 0.07
CA VAL A 8 -15.76 -9.34 0.09
C VAL A 8 -16.31 -9.18 -1.33
N ALA A 9 -17.63 -9.17 -1.46
CA ALA A 9 -18.32 -8.90 -2.71
C ALA A 9 -19.29 -7.73 -2.53
N THR A 10 -19.15 -6.71 -3.37
CA THR A 10 -20.06 -5.58 -3.53
C THR A 10 -20.70 -5.66 -4.92
N PRO A 11 -21.73 -4.86 -5.24
CA PRO A 11 -22.32 -4.85 -6.58
C PRO A 11 -21.31 -4.53 -7.70
N THR A 12 -20.22 -3.82 -7.38
CA THR A 12 -19.25 -3.33 -8.37
C THR A 12 -17.88 -3.98 -8.27
N ALA A 13 -17.57 -4.71 -7.20
CA ALA A 13 -16.25 -5.28 -6.98
C ALA A 13 -16.27 -6.57 -6.16
N ARG A 14 -15.24 -7.39 -6.34
CA ARG A 14 -14.97 -8.56 -5.50
C ARG A 14 -13.48 -8.63 -5.21
N TYR A 15 -13.10 -8.68 -3.95
CA TYR A 15 -11.70 -8.65 -3.54
C TYR A 15 -11.43 -9.47 -2.27
N PRO A 16 -10.22 -10.02 -2.12
CA PRO A 16 -9.82 -10.71 -0.90
C PRO A 16 -9.42 -9.72 0.20
N VAL A 17 -9.74 -10.07 1.43
CA VAL A 17 -9.23 -9.46 2.67
C VAL A 17 -8.44 -10.55 3.40
N VAL A 18 -7.16 -10.27 3.63
CA VAL A 18 -6.22 -11.22 4.22
C VAL A 18 -5.92 -10.78 5.65
N VAL A 19 -6.10 -11.69 6.61
CA VAL A 19 -5.75 -11.45 8.01
C VAL A 19 -4.78 -12.52 8.48
N ALA A 20 -3.54 -12.10 8.72
CA ALA A 20 -2.48 -12.96 9.23
C ALA A 20 -1.47 -12.15 10.05
N PRO A 21 -0.81 -12.78 11.05
CA PRO A 21 0.38 -12.20 11.67
C PRO A 21 1.46 -11.95 10.60
N GLY A 22 1.99 -10.73 10.52
CA GLY A 22 3.04 -10.40 9.56
C GLY A 22 2.58 -10.35 8.09
N ALA A 23 1.27 -10.20 7.81
CA ALA A 23 0.71 -10.25 6.45
C ALA A 23 1.40 -9.34 5.42
N LEU A 24 1.96 -8.19 5.85
CA LEU A 24 2.70 -7.29 4.95
C LEU A 24 3.94 -7.95 4.32
N ALA A 25 4.57 -8.92 5.00
CA ALA A 25 5.70 -9.65 4.44
C ALA A 25 5.30 -10.53 3.24
N GLU A 26 4.02 -10.91 3.15
CA GLU A 26 3.49 -11.69 2.02
C GLU A 26 2.98 -10.79 0.87
N LEU A 27 2.99 -9.45 1.05
CA LEU A 27 2.42 -8.52 0.10
C LEU A 27 3.04 -8.64 -1.32
N PRO A 28 4.38 -8.72 -1.49
CA PRO A 28 4.97 -8.84 -2.84
C PRO A 28 4.42 -10.05 -3.61
N ALA A 29 4.41 -11.24 -2.99
CA ALA A 29 3.89 -12.46 -3.58
C ALA A 29 2.39 -12.35 -3.94
N ARG A 30 1.59 -11.67 -3.11
CA ARG A 30 0.16 -11.46 -3.36
C ARG A 30 -0.09 -10.48 -4.51
N LEU A 31 0.69 -9.41 -4.61
CA LEU A 31 0.65 -8.51 -5.77
C LEU A 31 1.03 -9.25 -7.06
N HIS A 32 2.03 -10.14 -6.99
CA HIS A 32 2.40 -10.95 -8.13
C HIS A 32 1.29 -11.89 -8.59
N ALA A 33 0.65 -12.59 -7.64
CA ALA A 33 -0.50 -13.46 -7.90
C ALA A 33 -1.68 -12.69 -8.50
N ALA A 34 -1.87 -11.42 -8.11
CA ALA A 34 -2.85 -10.52 -8.69
C ALA A 34 -2.44 -9.92 -10.06
N SER A 35 -1.32 -10.39 -10.64
CA SER A 35 -0.77 -9.87 -11.91
C SER A 35 -0.40 -8.38 -11.91
N ILE A 36 -0.22 -7.77 -10.73
CA ILE A 36 0.27 -6.40 -10.58
C ILE A 36 1.78 -6.39 -10.77
N ARG A 37 2.30 -5.45 -11.57
CA ARG A 37 3.73 -5.31 -11.91
C ARG A 37 4.08 -3.83 -12.09
N GLY A 38 5.37 -3.51 -12.03
CA GLY A 38 5.88 -2.18 -12.37
C GLY A 38 5.99 -1.24 -11.17
N ALA A 39 5.53 0.00 -11.35
CA ALA A 39 5.63 1.04 -10.34
C ALA A 39 4.52 0.92 -9.28
N LEU A 40 4.89 1.13 -8.01
CA LEU A 40 3.99 1.20 -6.88
C LEU A 40 4.16 2.54 -6.18
N TRP A 41 3.06 3.25 -5.96
CA TRP A 41 3.01 4.44 -5.11
C TRP A 41 2.43 4.04 -3.76
N LEU A 42 3.28 4.00 -2.73
CA LEU A 42 2.87 3.75 -1.36
C LEU A 42 2.51 5.07 -0.70
N VAL A 43 1.27 5.16 -0.23
CA VAL A 43 0.78 6.32 0.53
C VAL A 43 0.38 5.85 1.91
N SER A 44 0.95 6.48 2.94
CA SER A 44 0.59 6.23 4.33
C SER A 44 0.68 7.52 5.13
N ASP A 45 0.25 7.51 6.39
CA ASP A 45 0.62 8.61 7.28
C ASP A 45 2.06 8.46 7.80
N THR A 46 2.58 9.53 8.41
CA THR A 46 3.93 9.60 9.00
C THR A 46 4.21 8.56 10.09
N ASN A 47 3.23 8.17 10.90
CA ASN A 47 3.41 7.16 11.95
C ASN A 47 3.47 5.76 11.34
N VAL A 48 2.59 5.45 10.40
CA VAL A 48 2.60 4.17 9.67
C VAL A 48 3.90 4.01 8.89
N GLN A 49 4.34 5.06 8.18
CA GLN A 49 5.61 5.04 7.44
C GLN A 49 6.80 4.75 8.37
N ARG A 50 6.83 5.36 9.55
CA ARG A 50 7.88 5.13 10.55
C ARG A 50 7.97 3.66 10.98
N HIS A 51 6.85 2.99 11.13
CA HIS A 51 6.81 1.62 11.65
C HIS A 51 6.96 0.54 10.58
N TYR A 52 6.43 0.77 9.38
CA TYR A 52 6.29 -0.29 8.36
C TYR A 52 6.90 0.07 7.00
N GLY A 53 7.15 1.35 6.73
CA GLY A 53 7.53 1.84 5.40
C GLY A 53 8.82 1.21 4.87
N HIS A 54 9.93 1.36 5.59
CA HIS A 54 11.23 0.89 5.14
C HIS A 54 11.26 -0.61 4.81
N ALA A 55 10.81 -1.44 5.76
CA ALA A 55 10.83 -2.89 5.59
C ALA A 55 9.94 -3.35 4.41
N LEU A 56 8.78 -2.70 4.22
CA LEU A 56 7.90 -3.03 3.12
C LEU A 56 8.47 -2.57 1.76
N GLU A 57 9.03 -1.37 1.70
CA GLU A 57 9.68 -0.87 0.49
C GLU A 57 10.83 -1.76 0.05
N GLU A 58 11.69 -2.19 0.98
CA GLU A 58 12.79 -3.11 0.69
C GLU A 58 12.28 -4.44 0.14
N ALA A 59 11.27 -5.03 0.77
CA ALA A 59 10.68 -6.29 0.33
C ALA A 59 10.08 -6.18 -1.09
N LEU A 60 9.38 -5.09 -1.39
CA LEU A 60 8.79 -4.85 -2.71
C LEU A 60 9.86 -4.57 -3.77
N ARG A 61 10.88 -3.77 -3.46
CA ARG A 61 11.98 -3.51 -4.41
C ARG A 61 12.78 -4.78 -4.70
N ALA A 62 13.00 -5.64 -3.70
CA ALA A 62 13.66 -6.93 -3.88
C ALA A 62 12.89 -7.87 -4.83
N ASP A 63 11.57 -7.73 -4.91
CA ASP A 63 10.70 -8.48 -5.83
C ASP A 63 10.51 -7.79 -7.20
N GLY A 64 11.29 -6.74 -7.47
CA GLY A 64 11.35 -6.09 -8.78
C GLY A 64 10.34 -4.96 -9.02
N PHE A 65 9.66 -4.49 -7.98
CA PHE A 65 8.81 -3.30 -8.08
C PHE A 65 9.62 -2.00 -8.05
N VAL A 66 9.17 -1.00 -8.80
CA VAL A 66 9.69 0.38 -8.68
C VAL A 66 8.84 1.11 -7.63
N VAL A 67 9.36 1.24 -6.42
CA VAL A 67 8.57 1.73 -5.28
C VAL A 67 8.87 3.20 -4.98
N GLN A 68 7.83 4.03 -5.04
CA GLN A 68 7.79 5.41 -4.58
C GLN A 68 6.92 5.50 -3.33
N SER A 69 7.37 6.19 -2.29
CA SER A 69 6.62 6.34 -1.05
C SER A 69 6.41 7.81 -0.68
N HIS A 70 5.21 8.13 -0.22
CA HIS A 70 4.87 9.46 0.29
C HIS A 70 4.08 9.36 1.59
N ALA A 71 4.55 10.10 2.61
CA ALA A 71 3.89 10.16 3.90
C ALA A 71 3.09 11.45 4.06
N VAL A 72 1.81 11.33 4.40
CA VAL A 72 0.94 12.47 4.76
C VAL A 72 0.89 12.68 6.28
N PRO A 73 0.51 13.87 6.78
CA PRO A 73 0.31 14.07 8.22
C PRO A 73 -0.69 13.07 8.81
N GLY A 74 -0.40 12.50 9.98
CA GLY A 74 -1.27 11.51 10.64
C GLY A 74 -2.43 12.10 11.44
N VAL A 75 -3.06 13.15 10.94
CA VAL A 75 -4.16 13.87 11.60
C VAL A 75 -5.40 13.85 10.72
N GLU A 76 -6.60 13.72 11.29
CA GLU A 76 -7.84 13.63 10.49
C GLU A 76 -8.05 14.84 9.57
N ALA A 77 -7.58 16.03 10.00
CA ALA A 77 -7.65 17.25 9.21
C ALA A 77 -6.88 17.18 7.89
N SER A 78 -5.93 16.25 7.72
CA SER A 78 -5.22 16.07 6.44
C SER A 78 -6.06 15.33 5.39
N LYS A 79 -7.26 14.88 5.71
CA LYS A 79 -8.21 14.33 4.74
C LYS A 79 -8.95 15.47 4.03
N ASP A 80 -8.17 16.32 3.39
CA ASP A 80 -8.65 17.47 2.63
C ASP A 80 -8.18 17.43 1.17
N LEU A 81 -8.79 18.27 0.34
CA LEU A 81 -8.47 18.33 -1.08
C LEU A 81 -7.07 18.89 -1.34
N ALA A 82 -6.52 19.68 -0.42
CA ALA A 82 -5.17 20.22 -0.55
C ALA A 82 -4.12 19.11 -0.46
N THR A 83 -4.26 18.21 0.52
CA THR A 83 -3.40 17.03 0.69
C THR A 83 -3.55 16.08 -0.50
N LEU A 84 -4.79 15.88 -0.97
CA LEU A 84 -5.03 15.05 -2.16
C LEU A 84 -4.36 15.62 -3.42
N ALA A 85 -4.41 16.95 -3.61
CA ALA A 85 -3.74 17.60 -4.74
C ALA A 85 -2.22 17.38 -4.71
N GLN A 86 -1.59 17.50 -3.53
CA GLN A 86 -0.16 17.22 -3.36
C GLN A 86 0.20 15.78 -3.72
N LEU A 87 -0.65 14.81 -3.38
CA LEU A 87 -0.44 13.41 -3.78
C LEU A 87 -0.53 13.23 -5.29
N TYR A 88 -1.46 13.90 -5.98
CA TYR A 88 -1.53 13.85 -7.44
C TYR A 88 -0.29 14.47 -8.09
N ASP A 89 0.14 15.64 -7.62
CA ASP A 89 1.34 16.31 -8.13
C ASP A 89 2.56 15.40 -7.97
N TRP A 90 2.70 14.73 -6.83
CA TRP A 90 3.75 13.77 -6.58
C TRP A 90 3.67 12.53 -7.49
N MET A 91 2.49 11.93 -7.67
CA MET A 91 2.34 10.73 -8.52
C MET A 91 2.60 11.00 -10.00
N ILE A 92 2.23 12.20 -10.49
CA ILE A 92 2.45 12.61 -11.88
C ILE A 92 3.88 13.10 -12.09
N GLY A 93 4.45 13.77 -11.10
CA GLY A 93 5.75 14.44 -11.19
C GLY A 93 6.95 13.49 -11.29
N GLY A 94 6.87 12.32 -10.66
CA GLY A 94 7.94 11.32 -10.67
C GLY A 94 9.15 11.70 -9.82
#